data_AF-A0A8E2FC42-F1
#
_entry.id   AF-A0A8E2FC42-F1
#
_cell.length_a   1.000
_cell.length_b   1.000
_cell.length_c   1.000
_cell.angle_alpha   90.00
_cell.angle_beta   90.00
_cell.angle_gamma   90.00
#
_symmetry.space_group_name_H-M   'P 1'
#
loop_
_entity.id
_entity.type
_entity.pdbx_description
1 polymer ?
#
loop_
_entity_poly.entity_id
_entity_poly.type
_entity_poly.pdbx_seq_one_letter_code
_entity_poly.pdbx_strand_id
1 'polypeptide(L)'
;KRLFVCCDGTWQNASGTVAPLTNVARLARCVDRYGYDKLKLPNVDSVKRGDIDPEEYAGVVPQLVYYSSGIGTQSALPFDKGLSGAIGKGVTSNILSAYCFICNNYNFASEMDEIVLVGFSRGAFTVRCLASFISEVGLLRRKGLTFLRILFQHWLLQETGPLKDKIDTLKKGPFNLLRSAKIKVLAEWDTVSAMGLP
;
A
#
# COMPACT_ATOMS: atom_id res chain seq x y z
N LYS A 1 13.22 1.31 -4.59
CA LYS A 1 12.85 1.62 -3.17
C LYS A 1 11.94 0.53 -2.66
N ARG A 2 11.82 0.38 -1.34
CA ARG A 2 10.79 -0.47 -0.69
C ARG A 2 9.79 0.42 0.01
N LEU A 3 8.51 0.26 -0.31
CA LEU A 3 7.41 1.00 0.29
C LEU A 3 6.67 0.06 1.24
N PHE A 4 6.90 0.24 2.54
CA PHE A 4 6.22 -0.52 3.59
C PHE A 4 4.93 0.21 3.98
N VAL A 5 3.81 -0.52 3.95
CA VAL A 5 2.52 -0.08 4.49
C VAL A 5 2.17 -1.02 5.63
N CYS A 6 2.17 -0.48 6.84
CA CYS A 6 1.90 -1.20 8.08
C CYS A 6 0.59 -0.69 8.68
N CYS A 7 -0.48 -1.50 8.59
CA CYS A 7 -1.78 -1.16 9.15
C CYS A 7 -2.05 -1.99 10.40
N ASP A 8 -2.19 -1.34 11.54
CA ASP A 8 -2.40 -2.03 12.81
C ASP A 8 -3.89 -2.40 13.03
N GLY A 9 -4.09 -3.38 13.90
CA GLY A 9 -5.40 -3.78 14.40
C GLY A 9 -5.98 -2.72 15.31
N THR A 10 -7.20 -2.97 15.78
CA THR A 10 -7.95 -1.94 16.45
C THR A 10 -7.60 -1.77 17.92
N TRP A 11 -6.51 -1.08 18.14
CA TRP A 11 -6.04 -0.74 19.47
C TRP A 11 -5.45 0.67 19.40
N GLN A 12 -5.86 1.54 20.32
CA GLN A 12 -5.36 2.92 20.42
C GLN A 12 -3.91 2.94 20.97
N ASN A 13 -2.93 2.29 20.34
CA ASN A 13 -1.61 2.10 20.99
C ASN A 13 -0.39 2.20 20.08
N ALA A 14 -0.31 3.23 19.24
CA ALA A 14 0.92 3.55 18.51
C ALA A 14 2.02 4.16 19.41
N SER A 15 1.65 4.77 20.54
CA SER A 15 2.58 5.47 21.45
C SER A 15 3.20 4.58 22.52
N GLY A 16 2.64 3.38 22.78
CA GLY A 16 3.08 2.48 23.85
C GLY A 16 2.75 2.99 25.26
N THR A 17 1.94 4.04 25.39
CA THR A 17 1.65 4.72 26.67
C THR A 17 0.49 4.09 27.45
N VAL A 18 -0.42 3.36 26.78
CA VAL A 18 -1.63 2.79 27.40
C VAL A 18 -1.69 1.25 27.27
N ALA A 19 -1.01 0.67 26.28
CA ALA A 19 -0.79 -0.78 26.15
C ALA A 19 0.52 -1.08 25.39
N PRO A 20 1.07 -2.30 25.48
CA PRO A 20 2.29 -2.68 24.78
C PRO A 20 2.17 -2.53 23.26
N LEU A 21 3.31 -2.29 22.59
CA LEU A 21 3.38 -2.17 21.14
C LEU A 21 2.94 -3.48 20.46
N THR A 22 2.12 -3.34 19.43
CA THR A 22 1.71 -4.46 18.58
C THR A 22 2.88 -4.97 17.74
N ASN A 23 2.78 -6.18 17.21
CA ASN A 23 3.80 -6.73 16.30
C ASN A 23 3.93 -5.89 15.02
N VAL A 24 2.84 -5.27 14.54
CA VAL A 24 2.86 -4.37 13.39
C VAL A 24 3.65 -3.10 13.72
N ALA A 25 3.39 -2.48 14.88
CA ALA A 25 4.12 -1.30 15.33
C ALA A 25 5.61 -1.60 15.57
N ARG A 26 5.93 -2.76 16.16
CA ARG A 26 7.32 -3.21 16.35
C ARG A 26 8.02 -3.40 15.00
N LEU A 27 7.39 -4.09 14.06
CA LEU A 27 7.95 -4.28 12.72
C LEU A 27 8.20 -2.96 12.02
N ALA A 28 7.21 -2.05 12.00
CA ALA A 28 7.34 -0.74 11.36
C ALA A 28 8.52 0.08 11.93
N ARG A 29 8.78 -0.03 13.24
CA ARG A 29 9.91 0.65 13.91
C ARG A 29 11.26 -0.03 13.68
N CYS A 30 11.28 -1.31 13.33
CA CYS A 30 12.50 -2.06 13.02
C CYS A 30 12.92 -1.96 11.54
N VAL A 31 12.12 -1.34 10.67
CA VAL A 31 12.51 -1.12 9.27
C VAL A 31 13.52 0.03 9.21
N ASP A 32 14.77 -0.30 8.90
CA ASP A 32 15.81 0.68 8.66
C ASP A 32 15.47 1.57 7.45
N ARG A 33 15.94 2.83 7.47
CA ARG A 33 15.73 3.78 6.35
C ARG A 33 16.35 3.29 5.04
N TYR A 34 17.35 2.42 5.13
CA TYR A 34 18.09 1.86 4.02
C TYR A 34 18.20 0.34 4.20
N GLY A 35 17.82 -0.41 3.18
CA GLY A 35 18.02 -1.85 3.11
C GLY A 35 19.08 -2.18 2.07
N TYR A 36 19.63 -3.38 2.14
CA TYR A 36 20.60 -3.87 1.16
C TYR A 36 19.95 -4.92 0.26
N ASP A 37 20.16 -4.83 -1.05
CA ASP A 37 19.70 -5.83 -2.02
C ASP A 37 20.88 -6.46 -2.76
N LYS A 38 20.80 -7.76 -3.02
CA LYS A 38 21.83 -8.57 -3.68
C LYS A 38 21.67 -8.58 -5.22
N LEU A 39 20.76 -7.78 -5.77
CA LEU A 39 20.46 -7.72 -7.20
C LEU A 39 21.67 -7.24 -8.01
N LYS A 40 22.09 -8.07 -8.99
CA LYS A 40 22.97 -7.62 -10.06
C LYS A 40 22.22 -6.59 -10.91
N LEU A 41 22.69 -5.34 -10.96
CA LEU A 41 22.25 -4.38 -11.96
C LEU A 41 22.34 -5.05 -13.34
N PRO A 42 21.30 -4.97 -14.20
CA PRO A 42 21.37 -5.54 -15.55
C PRO A 42 22.61 -4.97 -16.26
N ASN A 43 23.44 -5.87 -16.82
CA ASN A 43 24.75 -5.62 -17.44
C ASN A 43 25.14 -4.15 -17.51
N VAL A 44 25.78 -3.69 -16.45
CA VAL A 44 26.95 -2.85 -16.59
C VAL A 44 28.07 -3.89 -16.64
N ASP A 45 28.64 -4.16 -17.82
CA ASP A 45 29.61 -5.24 -18.01
C ASP A 45 30.73 -5.18 -16.96
N SER A 46 31.12 -6.35 -16.42
CA SER A 46 32.05 -6.65 -15.30
C SER A 46 31.36 -6.83 -13.93
N VAL A 47 31.93 -7.65 -13.00
CA VAL A 47 31.63 -7.78 -11.54
C VAL A 47 31.23 -9.21 -10.97
N LYS A 48 32.10 -9.88 -10.14
CA LYS A 48 32.03 -11.29 -9.56
C LYS A 48 32.34 -11.44 -8.03
N ARG A 49 31.55 -12.21 -7.24
CA ARG A 49 31.51 -12.12 -5.75
C ARG A 49 32.85 -12.37 -5.03
N GLY A 50 33.47 -11.41 -4.35
CA GLY A 50 34.80 -11.50 -3.72
C GLY A 50 35.91 -10.78 -4.49
N ASP A 51 35.83 -10.74 -5.82
CA ASP A 51 36.37 -9.63 -6.64
C ASP A 51 35.41 -8.41 -6.58
N ILE A 52 34.16 -8.73 -6.19
CA ILE A 52 33.14 -7.95 -5.50
C ILE A 52 33.57 -7.82 -4.08
N ASP A 53 34.21 -6.69 -3.85
CA ASP A 53 34.01 -5.90 -2.66
C ASP A 53 32.52 -6.00 -2.21
N PRO A 54 32.15 -6.20 -0.94
CA PRO A 54 30.76 -6.16 -0.47
C PRO A 54 29.92 -4.99 -1.05
N GLU A 55 30.61 -3.95 -1.53
CA GLU A 55 30.19 -2.81 -2.34
C GLU A 55 29.71 -3.10 -3.79
N GLU A 56 30.08 -4.20 -4.46
CA GLU A 56 29.88 -4.36 -5.92
C GLU A 56 28.46 -4.87 -6.31
N TYR A 57 27.65 -5.44 -5.40
CA TYR A 57 26.20 -5.67 -5.62
C TYR A 57 25.41 -5.71 -4.30
N ALA A 58 25.60 -4.67 -3.48
CA ALA A 58 24.67 -4.29 -2.43
C ALA A 58 24.06 -2.94 -2.82
N GLY A 59 23.02 -2.96 -3.66
CA GLY A 59 22.29 -1.72 -3.93
C GLY A 59 21.69 -1.23 -2.62
N VAL A 60 22.05 -0.01 -2.18
CA VAL A 60 21.36 0.65 -1.07
C VAL A 60 19.95 0.99 -1.55
N VAL A 61 18.95 0.36 -0.95
CA VAL A 61 17.54 0.56 -1.30
C VAL A 61 16.89 1.44 -0.23
N PRO A 62 16.44 2.66 -0.56
CA PRO A 62 15.66 3.46 0.37
C PRO A 62 14.37 2.74 0.74
N GLN A 63 14.05 2.72 2.03
CA GLN A 63 12.84 2.11 2.58
C GLN A 63 11.98 3.23 3.18
N LEU A 64 10.73 3.34 2.71
CA LEU A 64 9.76 4.30 3.21
C LEU A 64 8.68 3.53 3.95
N VAL A 65 8.39 3.96 5.17
CA VAL A 65 7.39 3.31 6.03
C VAL A 65 6.19 4.23 6.21
N TYR A 66 5.02 3.72 5.86
CA TYR A 66 3.75 4.27 6.27
C TYR A 66 3.16 3.39 7.36
N TYR A 67 2.90 3.98 8.52
CA TYR A 67 2.25 3.30 9.63
C TYR A 67 0.90 3.94 9.90
N SER A 68 -0.15 3.11 9.90
CA SER A 68 -1.51 3.50 10.27
C SER A 68 -1.87 2.80 11.58
N SER A 69 -2.09 3.61 12.63
CA SER A 69 -2.63 3.11 13.89
C SER A 69 -4.06 2.62 13.68
N GLY A 70 -4.45 1.58 14.43
CA GLY A 70 -5.83 1.13 14.49
C GLY A 70 -6.82 2.27 14.73
N ILE A 71 -7.99 2.17 14.10
CA ILE A 71 -9.08 3.13 14.29
C ILE A 71 -9.62 2.94 15.71
N GLY A 72 -9.34 3.86 16.64
CA GLY A 72 -10.12 3.97 17.86
C GLY A 72 -11.58 4.27 17.50
N THR A 73 -12.53 3.77 18.28
CA THR A 73 -13.98 4.01 18.18
C THR A 73 -14.37 5.47 18.43
N GLN A 74 -13.77 6.42 17.72
CA GLN A 74 -14.11 7.84 17.83
C GLN A 74 -14.37 8.43 16.44
N SER A 75 -15.54 9.06 16.33
CA SER A 75 -16.03 9.89 15.23
C SER A 75 -16.68 9.16 14.06
N ALA A 76 -17.76 8.42 14.36
CA ALA A 76 -18.90 8.33 13.45
C ALA A 76 -19.63 9.69 13.39
N LEU A 77 -18.99 10.73 12.83
CA LEU A 77 -19.70 11.96 12.47
C LEU A 77 -20.53 11.69 11.20
N PRO A 78 -21.80 12.10 11.15
CA PRO A 78 -22.73 11.73 10.10
C PRO A 78 -22.58 12.64 8.87
N PHE A 79 -21.48 12.50 8.13
CA PHE A 79 -21.42 13.00 6.75
C PHE A 79 -21.19 11.87 5.75
N ASP A 80 -22.00 11.90 4.71
CA ASP A 80 -22.24 10.92 3.63
C ASP A 80 -22.88 9.58 4.04
N LYS A 81 -24.21 9.52 3.83
CA LYS A 81 -25.02 8.28 3.73
C LYS A 81 -24.68 7.53 2.43
N GLY A 82 -23.44 7.15 2.25
CA GLY A 82 -22.98 6.30 1.14
C GLY A 82 -21.89 5.35 1.60
N LEU A 83 -21.86 4.16 1.00
CA LEU A 83 -20.83 3.10 0.88
C LEU A 83 -19.80 2.86 2.01
N SER A 84 -19.26 3.92 2.63
CA SER A 84 -18.48 3.90 3.88
C SER A 84 -19.21 3.29 5.09
N GLY A 85 -20.51 3.07 5.00
CA GLY A 85 -21.30 2.37 6.02
C GLY A 85 -21.03 0.85 6.08
N ALA A 86 -20.63 0.22 4.97
CA ALA A 86 -20.41 -1.23 4.92
C ALA A 86 -19.01 -1.64 5.43
N ILE A 87 -17.99 -0.80 5.18
CA ILE A 87 -16.58 -1.06 5.58
C ILE A 87 -16.24 -0.40 6.94
N GLY A 88 -16.99 0.64 7.30
CA GLY A 88 -16.63 1.58 8.36
C GLY A 88 -15.72 2.68 7.84
N LYS A 89 -16.11 3.95 8.09
CA LYS A 89 -15.44 5.17 7.57
C LYS A 89 -13.92 5.18 7.79
N GLY A 90 -13.46 4.71 8.94
CA GLY A 90 -12.03 4.68 9.24
C GLY A 90 -11.24 3.72 8.35
N VAL A 91 -11.81 2.57 7.98
CA VAL A 91 -11.10 1.57 7.16
C VAL A 91 -10.94 2.08 5.75
N THR A 92 -12.01 2.64 5.16
CA THR A 92 -11.94 3.30 3.85
C THR A 92 -10.89 4.41 3.83
N SER A 93 -10.86 5.26 4.86
CA SER A 93 -9.85 6.33 4.97
C SER A 93 -8.42 5.77 5.04
N ASN A 94 -8.21 4.67 5.79
CA ASN A 94 -6.91 4.01 5.87
C ASN A 94 -6.46 3.42 4.53
N ILE A 95 -7.36 2.75 3.79
CA ILE A 95 -7.08 2.20 2.46
C ILE A 95 -6.66 3.32 1.50
N LEU A 96 -7.46 4.39 1.41
CA LEU A 96 -7.20 5.52 0.50
C LEU A 96 -5.91 6.26 0.87
N SER A 97 -5.64 6.46 2.17
CA SER A 97 -4.42 7.12 2.64
C SER A 97 -3.18 6.29 2.33
N ALA A 98 -3.22 4.97 2.57
CA ALA A 98 -2.13 4.06 2.22
C ALA A 98 -1.91 3.99 0.69
N TYR A 99 -2.99 3.94 -0.10
CA TYR A 99 -2.91 3.97 -1.56
C TYR A 99 -2.26 5.28 -2.06
N CYS A 100 -2.66 6.43 -1.51
CA CYS A 100 -2.06 7.72 -1.81
C CYS A 100 -0.59 7.77 -1.42
N PHE A 101 -0.21 7.22 -0.26
CA PHE A 101 1.19 7.10 0.14
C PHE A 101 2.00 6.32 -0.90
N ILE A 102 1.52 5.16 -1.35
CA ILE A 102 2.18 4.37 -2.38
C ILE A 102 2.30 5.21 -3.67
N CYS A 103 1.20 5.75 -4.17
CA CYS A 103 1.19 6.51 -5.43
C CYS A 103 2.06 7.77 -5.39
N ASN A 104 2.17 8.46 -4.26
CA ASN A 104 3.00 9.65 -4.15
C ASN A 104 4.50 9.32 -4.11
N ASN A 105 4.85 8.12 -3.64
CA ASN A 105 6.24 7.70 -3.43
C ASN A 105 6.75 6.71 -4.48
N TYR A 106 5.89 6.04 -5.24
CA TYR A 106 6.29 5.06 -6.25
C TYR A 106 7.02 5.71 -7.43
N ASN A 107 8.16 5.13 -7.83
CA ASN A 107 8.91 5.57 -8.99
C ASN A 107 8.34 4.99 -10.29
N PHE A 108 7.43 5.74 -10.92
CA PHE A 108 6.80 5.42 -12.19
C PHE A 108 7.72 5.53 -13.43
N ALA A 109 8.97 5.97 -13.27
CA ALA A 109 9.94 5.97 -14.37
C ALA A 109 10.66 4.63 -14.46
N SER A 110 11.11 4.10 -13.32
CA SER A 110 11.79 2.79 -13.27
C SER A 110 10.84 1.60 -13.11
N GLU A 111 9.71 1.79 -12.43
CA GLU A 111 8.76 0.71 -12.08
C GLU A 111 9.41 -0.46 -11.30
N MET A 112 10.53 -0.20 -10.61
CA MET A 112 11.29 -1.17 -9.81
C MET A 112 11.06 -1.04 -8.31
N ASP A 113 10.12 -0.19 -7.88
CA ASP A 113 9.81 -0.05 -6.45
C ASP A 113 9.01 -1.27 -5.97
N GLU A 114 9.37 -1.77 -4.79
CA GLU A 114 8.71 -2.92 -4.16
C GLU A 114 7.67 -2.43 -3.15
N ILE A 115 6.48 -3.03 -3.17
CA ILE A 115 5.40 -2.72 -2.24
C ILE A 115 5.29 -3.87 -1.23
N VAL A 116 5.43 -3.54 0.05
CA VAL A 116 5.34 -4.48 1.17
C VAL A 116 4.17 -4.08 2.04
N LEU A 117 3.16 -4.93 2.11
CA LEU A 117 1.96 -4.71 2.89
C LEU A 117 1.98 -5.60 4.13
N VAL A 118 1.71 -5.00 5.29
CA VAL A 118 1.75 -5.66 6.60
C VAL A 118 0.52 -5.27 7.39
N GLY A 119 -0.26 -6.23 7.88
CA GLY A 119 -1.46 -5.91 8.64
C GLY A 119 -1.87 -6.93 9.70
N PHE A 120 -2.54 -6.46 10.75
CA PHE A 120 -3.06 -7.30 11.84
C PHE A 120 -4.55 -7.00 12.10
N SER A 121 -5.39 -8.03 12.32
CA SER A 121 -6.82 -7.86 12.62
C SER A 121 -7.54 -6.97 11.59
N ARG A 122 -8.12 -5.83 12.00
CA ARG A 122 -8.72 -4.85 11.07
C ARG A 122 -7.70 -4.22 10.10
N GLY A 123 -6.45 -4.11 10.53
CA GLY A 123 -5.35 -3.69 9.67
C GLY A 123 -5.00 -4.73 8.60
N ALA A 124 -5.15 -6.02 8.90
CA ALA A 124 -5.00 -7.09 7.92
C ALA A 124 -6.07 -7.00 6.82
N PHE A 125 -7.32 -6.79 7.21
CA PHE A 125 -8.40 -6.51 6.27
C PHE A 125 -8.11 -5.27 5.39
N THR A 126 -7.61 -4.19 6.00
CA THR A 126 -7.23 -2.97 5.29
C THR A 126 -6.19 -3.24 4.20
N VAL A 127 -5.10 -3.95 4.53
CA VAL A 127 -4.05 -4.25 3.54
C VAL A 127 -4.49 -5.25 2.48
N ARG A 128 -5.42 -6.16 2.80
CA ARG A 128 -6.00 -7.08 1.81
C ARG A 128 -6.88 -6.34 0.79
N CYS A 129 -7.75 -5.45 1.24
CA CYS A 129 -8.54 -4.60 0.34
C CYS A 129 -7.64 -3.68 -0.50
N LEU A 130 -6.61 -3.09 0.12
CA LEU A 130 -5.61 -2.32 -0.61
C LEU A 130 -4.91 -3.16 -1.68
N ALA A 131 -4.57 -4.42 -1.36
CA ALA A 131 -3.92 -5.32 -2.28
C ALA A 131 -4.80 -5.66 -3.48
N SER A 132 -6.07 -6.01 -3.25
CA SER A 132 -7.06 -6.27 -4.31
C SER A 132 -7.26 -5.02 -5.18
N PHE A 133 -7.45 -3.84 -4.58
CA PHE A 133 -7.60 -2.59 -5.33
C PHE A 133 -6.38 -2.28 -6.22
N ILE A 134 -5.15 -2.45 -5.70
CA ILE A 134 -3.92 -2.27 -6.50
C ILE A 134 -3.83 -3.33 -7.60
N SER A 135 -4.23 -4.58 -7.35
CA SER A 135 -4.19 -5.64 -8.36
C SER A 135 -5.16 -5.41 -9.51
N GLU A 136 -6.35 -4.90 -9.22
CA GLU A 136 -7.40 -4.66 -10.23
C GLU A 136 -7.24 -3.33 -10.95
N VAL A 137 -6.93 -2.25 -10.20
CA VAL A 137 -6.84 -0.89 -10.73
C VAL A 137 -5.42 -0.50 -11.12
N GLY A 138 -4.41 -0.97 -10.39
CA GLY A 138 -3.04 -0.47 -10.50
C GLY A 138 -2.80 0.79 -9.67
N LEU A 139 -1.67 1.45 -9.90
CA LEU A 139 -1.27 2.69 -9.25
C LEU A 139 -1.52 3.90 -10.14
N LEU A 140 -2.13 4.93 -9.55
CA LEU A 140 -2.29 6.24 -10.17
C LEU A 140 -1.01 7.05 -10.03
N ARG A 141 -0.56 7.66 -11.13
CA ARG A 141 0.42 8.75 -11.06
C ARG A 141 -0.18 9.92 -10.28
N ARG A 142 0.66 10.79 -9.73
CA ARG A 142 0.23 11.94 -8.90
C ARG A 142 -0.92 12.75 -9.52
N LYS A 143 -0.85 13.07 -10.82
CA LYS A 143 -1.92 13.78 -11.55
C LYS A 143 -3.22 12.96 -11.67
N GLY A 144 -3.11 11.63 -11.72
CA GLY A 144 -4.23 10.71 -11.79
C GLY A 144 -4.99 10.54 -10.47
N LEU A 145 -4.40 10.92 -9.33
CA LEU A 145 -5.06 10.80 -8.01
C LEU A 145 -6.39 11.57 -7.92
N THR A 146 -6.63 12.56 -8.78
CA THR A 146 -7.95 13.22 -8.90
C THR A 146 -9.09 12.26 -9.23
N PHE A 147 -8.79 11.09 -9.83
CA PHE A 147 -9.77 10.06 -10.19
C PHE A 147 -9.93 8.98 -9.13
N LEU A 148 -9.12 9.00 -8.06
CA LEU A 148 -9.08 7.94 -7.05
C LEU A 148 -10.45 7.66 -6.44
N ARG A 149 -11.19 8.71 -6.07
CA ARG A 149 -12.53 8.57 -5.45
C ARG A 149 -13.50 7.79 -6.34
N ILE A 150 -13.53 8.12 -7.64
CA ILE A 150 -14.43 7.50 -8.61
C ILE A 150 -14.03 6.03 -8.85
N LEU A 151 -12.74 5.77 -9.04
CA LEU A 151 -12.24 4.40 -9.24
C LEU A 151 -12.50 3.52 -8.02
N PHE A 152 -12.24 4.04 -6.82
CA PHE A 152 -12.50 3.32 -5.58
C PHE A 152 -13.99 3.01 -5.39
N GLN A 153 -14.87 3.94 -5.76
CA GLN A 153 -16.32 3.73 -5.72
C GLN A 153 -16.76 2.62 -6.67
N HIS A 154 -16.33 2.64 -7.94
CA HIS A 154 -16.68 1.58 -8.90
C HIS A 154 -16.13 0.21 -8.49
N TRP A 155 -14.89 0.15 -7.99
CA TRP A 155 -14.30 -1.08 -7.46
C TRP A 155 -15.12 -1.62 -6.28
N LEU A 156 -15.48 -0.76 -5.33
CA LEU A 156 -16.22 -1.18 -4.16
C LEU A 156 -17.67 -1.64 -4.48
N LEU A 157 -18.29 -1.03 -5.48
CA LEU A 157 -19.60 -1.45 -5.99
C LEU A 157 -19.52 -2.67 -6.94
N GLN A 158 -18.32 -3.17 -7.23
CA GLN A 158 -18.07 -4.25 -8.19
C GLN A 158 -18.63 -3.95 -9.60
N GLU A 159 -18.62 -2.66 -9.99
CA GLU A 159 -19.06 -2.19 -11.30
C GLU A 159 -17.94 -2.40 -12.34
N THR A 160 -17.73 -3.65 -12.74
CA THR A 160 -16.59 -4.08 -13.56
C THR A 160 -16.48 -3.37 -14.91
N GLY A 161 -17.59 -3.11 -15.60
CA GLY A 161 -17.62 -2.40 -16.88
C GLY A 161 -17.11 -0.96 -16.76
N PRO A 162 -17.82 -0.07 -16.03
CA PRO A 162 -17.40 1.31 -15.81
C PRO A 162 -15.99 1.45 -15.24
N LEU A 163 -15.60 0.55 -14.32
CA LEU A 163 -14.26 0.51 -13.76
C LEU A 163 -13.21 0.26 -14.85
N LYS A 164 -13.41 -0.79 -15.66
CA LYS A 164 -12.49 -1.17 -16.72
C LYS A 164 -12.36 -0.08 -17.78
N ASP A 165 -13.46 0.53 -18.20
CA ASP A 165 -13.46 1.62 -19.18
C ASP A 165 -12.64 2.82 -18.69
N LYS A 166 -12.79 3.16 -17.39
CA LYS A 166 -12.03 4.26 -16.79
C LYS A 166 -10.55 3.93 -16.66
N ILE A 167 -10.21 2.72 -16.23
CA ILE A 167 -8.81 2.24 -16.16
C ILE A 167 -8.16 2.31 -17.53
N ASP A 168 -8.84 1.79 -18.56
CA ASP A 168 -8.35 1.81 -19.94
C ASP A 168 -8.13 3.23 -20.45
N THR A 169 -9.07 4.14 -20.18
CA THR A 169 -8.94 5.56 -20.53
C THR A 169 -7.73 6.20 -19.86
N LEU A 170 -7.51 5.95 -18.56
CA LEU A 170 -6.40 6.54 -17.82
C LEU A 170 -5.04 5.93 -18.21
N LYS A 171 -5.02 4.65 -18.59
CA LYS A 171 -3.82 3.93 -19.03
C LYS A 171 -3.42 4.26 -20.47
N LYS A 172 -4.39 4.36 -21.38
CA LYS A 172 -4.14 4.61 -22.82
C LYS A 172 -4.16 6.10 -23.18
N GLY A 173 -4.66 6.96 -22.30
CA GLY A 173 -4.74 8.39 -22.51
C GLY A 173 -3.37 9.08 -22.62
N PRO A 174 -3.33 10.34 -23.11
CA PRO A 174 -2.10 11.04 -23.49
C PRO A 174 -1.12 11.27 -22.33
N PHE A 175 -1.62 11.34 -21.10
CA PHE A 175 -0.79 11.53 -19.90
C PHE A 175 -0.42 10.23 -19.20
N ASN A 176 -0.97 9.11 -19.68
CA ASN A 176 -0.71 7.76 -19.20
C ASN A 176 -0.66 7.68 -17.67
N LEU A 177 -1.80 7.99 -17.05
CA LEU A 177 -1.95 8.35 -15.63
C LEU A 177 -1.99 7.15 -14.68
N LEU A 178 -1.94 5.93 -15.22
CA LEU A 178 -2.11 4.69 -14.46
C LEU A 178 -1.05 3.67 -14.89
N ARG A 179 -0.53 2.90 -13.92
CA ARG A 179 0.38 1.77 -14.15
C ARG A 179 -0.06 0.55 -13.39
N SER A 180 0.10 -0.61 -14.00
CA SER A 180 0.03 -1.88 -13.27
C SER A 180 1.22 -1.95 -12.31
N ALA A 181 1.00 -2.46 -11.09
CA ALA A 181 2.05 -2.62 -10.10
C ALA A 181 1.94 -4.00 -9.45
N LYS A 182 3.07 -4.52 -8.97
CA LYS A 182 3.12 -5.81 -8.28
C LYS A 182 3.34 -5.58 -6.79
N ILE A 183 2.59 -6.31 -5.98
CA ILE A 183 2.79 -6.36 -4.54
C ILE A 183 3.84 -7.44 -4.28
N LYS A 184 4.94 -7.05 -3.63
CA LYS A 184 6.06 -7.95 -3.37
C LYS A 184 5.76 -8.88 -2.20
N VAL A 185 5.14 -8.33 -1.15
CA VAL A 185 4.78 -9.05 0.07
C VAL A 185 3.42 -8.56 0.55
N LEU A 186 2.56 -9.51 0.91
CA LEU A 186 1.37 -9.29 1.72
C LEU A 186 1.48 -10.18 2.97
N ALA A 187 1.81 -9.57 4.10
CA ALA A 187 1.93 -10.24 5.39
C ALA A 187 0.74 -9.85 6.27
N GLU A 188 -0.08 -10.83 6.63
CA GLU A 188 -1.29 -10.62 7.41
C GLU A 188 -1.46 -11.65 8.51
N TRP A 189 -1.97 -11.21 9.66
CA TRP A 189 -2.27 -12.07 10.80
C TRP A 189 -3.66 -11.81 11.37
N ASP A 190 -4.29 -12.88 11.83
CA ASP A 190 -5.51 -12.88 12.64
C ASP A 190 -6.63 -12.01 12.03
N THR A 191 -6.92 -12.23 10.75
CA THR A 191 -7.84 -11.38 9.99
C THR A 191 -9.27 -11.53 10.50
N VAL A 192 -9.87 -10.44 10.96
CA VAL A 192 -11.30 -10.43 11.25
C VAL A 192 -12.07 -10.33 9.93
N SER A 193 -12.95 -11.29 9.66
CA SER A 193 -13.84 -11.25 8.50
C SER A 193 -14.81 -10.08 8.66
N ALA A 194 -14.67 -9.04 7.84
CA ALA A 194 -15.77 -8.11 7.61
C ALA A 194 -16.62 -8.73 6.49
N MET A 195 -17.80 -9.22 6.84
CA MET A 195 -18.75 -9.78 5.87
C MET A 195 -19.03 -8.76 4.76
N GLY A 196 -18.88 -9.19 3.49
CA GLY A 196 -19.42 -8.48 2.33
C GLY A 196 -18.47 -7.59 1.52
N LEU A 197 -17.15 -7.73 1.65
CA LEU A 197 -16.20 -7.16 0.68
C LEU A 197 -15.54 -8.25 -0.18
N PRO A 198 -15.06 -7.90 -1.39
CA PRO A 198 -14.36 -8.81 -2.28
C PRO A 198 -13.12 -9.45 -1.63
#